data_AF-A0A345YFQ9-F1
#
_entry.id   AF-A0A345YFQ9-F1
#
_cell.length_a   1.000
_cell.length_b   1.000
_cell.length_c   1.000
_cell.angle_alpha   90.00
_cell.angle_beta   90.00
_cell.angle_gamma   90.00
#
_symmetry.space_group_name_H-M   'P 1'
#
loop_
_entity.id
_entity.type
_entity.pdbx_description
1 polymer ?
#
loop_
_entity_poly.entity_id
_entity_poly.type
_entity_poly.pdbx_seq_one_letter_code
_entity_poly.pdbx_strand_id
1 'polypeptide(L)'
;MINQFIDERRVPRKRTSMTIRPDYLQRAKELGINTSAAAEQGVGDAIHKAETAKWIEENREAIETTNDWVAANELPLAGKRLF
;
A
#
# COMPACT_ATOMS: atom_id res chain seq x y z
N MET A 1 9.65 0.61 29.62
CA MET A 1 9.42 0.96 28.20
C MET A 1 8.26 0.11 27.72
N ILE A 2 7.04 0.68 27.71
CA ILE A 2 5.80 -0.09 27.50
C ILE A 2 5.56 -0.14 25.99
N ASN A 3 5.79 -1.29 25.36
CA ASN A 3 5.41 -1.48 23.96
C ASN A 3 3.92 -1.84 23.92
N GLN A 4 3.14 -0.85 23.50
CA GLN A 4 1.70 -0.87 23.39
C GLN A 4 1.34 -1.77 22.18
N PHE A 5 0.92 -3.01 22.45
CA PHE A 5 0.23 -3.82 21.44
C PHE A 5 -1.14 -3.18 21.19
N ILE A 6 -1.18 -2.22 20.27
CA ILE A 6 -2.42 -1.67 19.75
C ILE A 6 -3.05 -2.80 18.91
N ASP A 7 -4.25 -3.24 19.26
CA ASP A 7 -5.04 -4.10 18.38
C ASP A 7 -5.41 -3.28 17.15
N GLU A 8 -4.62 -3.40 16.07
CA GLU A 8 -4.76 -2.66 14.81
C GLU A 8 -6.17 -2.79 14.22
N ARG A 9 -6.89 -3.86 14.58
CA ARG A 9 -8.28 -4.13 14.16
C ARG A 9 -9.30 -3.11 14.66
N ARG A 10 -8.94 -2.23 15.61
CA ARG A 10 -9.85 -1.23 16.19
C ARG A 10 -9.19 0.11 16.45
N VAL A 11 -8.35 0.60 15.54
CA VAL A 11 -7.94 2.02 15.60
C VAL A 11 -9.20 2.88 15.42
N PRO A 12 -9.59 3.71 16.40
CA PRO A 12 -10.79 4.54 16.28
C PRO A 12 -10.63 5.53 15.14
N ARG A 13 -11.56 5.51 14.19
CA ARG A 13 -11.55 6.49 13.08
C ARG A 13 -11.75 7.89 13.64
N LYS A 14 -10.84 8.79 13.30
CA LYS A 14 -10.97 10.21 13.61
C LYS A 14 -11.79 10.90 12.52
N ARG A 15 -12.82 11.64 12.91
CA ARG A 15 -13.55 12.50 11.96
C ARG A 15 -12.62 13.61 11.48
N THR A 16 -12.42 13.69 10.17
CA THR A 16 -11.58 14.70 9.53
C THR A 16 -12.42 15.46 8.51
N SER A 17 -12.29 16.79 8.51
CA SER A 17 -12.88 17.65 7.47
C SER A 17 -11.93 17.70 6.28
N MET A 18 -12.44 17.49 5.07
CA MET A 18 -11.66 17.55 3.83
C MET A 18 -12.48 18.23 2.72
N THR A 19 -11.80 18.89 1.81
CA THR A 19 -12.41 19.57 0.67
C THR A 19 -12.50 18.60 -0.51
N ILE A 20 -13.72 18.31 -0.96
CA ILE A 20 -13.99 17.46 -2.13
C ILE A 20 -14.85 18.28 -3.10
N ARG A 21 -14.62 18.07 -4.40
CA ARG A 21 -15.43 18.65 -5.46
C ARG A 21 -16.93 18.35 -5.25
N PRO A 22 -17.80 19.37 -5.32
CA PRO A 22 -19.23 19.18 -5.05
C PRO A 22 -19.91 18.25 -6.06
N ASP A 23 -19.49 18.27 -7.33
CA ASP A 23 -20.03 17.40 -8.36
C ASP A 23 -19.70 15.93 -8.13
N TYR A 24 -18.55 15.63 -7.51
CA TYR A 24 -18.19 14.26 -7.13
C TYR A 24 -19.01 13.76 -5.96
N LEU A 25 -19.30 14.62 -4.97
CA LEU A 25 -20.18 14.27 -3.84
C LEU A 25 -21.61 13.99 -4.31
N GLN A 26 -22.12 14.82 -5.20
CA GLN A 26 -23.44 14.63 -5.80
C GLN A 26 -23.49 13.30 -6.57
N ARG A 27 -22.49 13.03 -7.41
CA ARG A 27 -22.42 11.79 -8.18
C ARG A 27 -22.25 10.55 -7.30
N ALA A 28 -21.42 10.64 -6.26
CA ALA A 28 -21.26 9.56 -5.29
C ALA A 28 -22.59 9.23 -4.60
N LYS A 29 -23.36 10.25 -4.22
CA LYS A 29 -24.70 10.08 -3.63
C LYS A 29 -25.67 9.40 -4.59
N GLU A 30 -25.71 9.83 -5.86
CA GLU A 30 -26.56 9.22 -6.90
C GLU A 30 -26.22 7.74 -7.13
N LEU A 31 -24.94 7.39 -7.01
CA LEU A 31 -24.44 6.03 -7.20
C LEU A 31 -24.44 5.19 -5.90
N GLY A 32 -24.91 5.74 -4.77
CA GLY A 32 -24.91 5.05 -3.48
C GLY A 32 -23.51 4.76 -2.91
N ILE A 33 -22.50 5.51 -3.35
CA ILE A 33 -21.11 5.34 -2.90
C ILE A 33 -20.94 5.95 -1.51
N ASN A 34 -20.34 5.20 -0.60
CA ASN A 34 -19.94 5.70 0.71
C ASN A 34 -18.64 6.53 0.59
N THR A 35 -18.78 7.85 0.52
CA THR A 35 -17.64 8.78 0.37
C THR A 35 -16.58 8.62 1.44
N SER A 36 -16.96 8.34 2.69
CA SER A 36 -15.98 8.15 3.77
C SER A 36 -15.16 6.88 3.58
N ALA A 37 -15.79 5.79 3.14
CA ALA A 37 -15.08 4.54 2.86
C ALA A 37 -14.18 4.68 1.63
N ALA A 38 -14.67 5.35 0.58
CA ALA A 38 -13.88 5.62 -0.63
C ALA A 38 -12.66 6.51 -0.34
N ALA A 39 -12.83 7.54 0.51
CA ALA A 39 -11.72 8.39 0.95
C ALA A 39 -10.68 7.61 1.77
N GLU A 40 -11.12 6.77 2.71
CA GLU A 40 -10.22 5.89 3.48
C GLU A 40 -9.39 4.99 2.57
N GLN A 41 -10.05 4.31 1.62
CA GLN A 41 -9.39 3.44 0.66
C GLN A 41 -8.35 4.22 -0.17
N GLY A 42 -8.74 5.38 -0.71
CA GLY A 42 -7.83 6.20 -1.52
C GLY A 42 -6.61 6.68 -0.75
N VAL A 43 -6.76 7.00 0.55
CA VAL A 43 -5.63 7.33 1.42
C VAL A 43 -4.74 6.12 1.66
N GLY A 44 -5.33 4.95 1.93
CA GLY A 44 -4.58 3.69 2.10
C GLY A 44 -3.76 3.33 0.85
N ASP A 45 -4.37 3.40 -0.33
CA ASP A 45 -3.72 3.13 -1.61
C ASP A 45 -2.55 4.11 -1.85
N ALA A 46 -2.74 5.39 -1.53
CA ALA A 46 -1.69 6.40 -1.65
C ALA A 46 -0.51 6.17 -0.68
N ILE A 47 -0.79 5.79 0.57
CA ILE A 47 0.22 5.42 1.57
C ILE A 47 1.03 4.23 1.06
N HIS A 48 0.34 3.15 0.67
CA HIS A 48 0.99 1.93 0.21
C HIS A 48 1.89 2.19 -1.01
N LYS A 49 1.43 3.02 -1.95
CA LYS A 49 2.24 3.41 -3.12
C LYS A 49 3.49 4.18 -2.70
N ALA A 50 3.37 5.12 -1.76
CA ALA A 50 4.49 5.93 -1.29
C ALA A 50 5.51 5.09 -0.52
N GLU A 51 5.06 4.20 0.36
CA GLU A 51 5.91 3.27 1.10
C GLU A 51 6.63 2.30 0.15
N THR A 52 5.91 1.76 -0.83
CA THR A 52 6.51 0.89 -1.86
C THR A 52 7.60 1.62 -2.64
N ALA A 53 7.33 2.85 -3.08
CA ALA A 53 8.32 3.65 -3.81
C ALA A 53 9.57 3.93 -2.95
N LYS A 54 9.37 4.24 -1.67
CA LYS A 54 10.46 4.45 -0.71
C LYS A 54 11.27 3.17 -0.51
N TRP A 55 10.61 2.04 -0.33
CA TRP A 55 11.27 0.75 -0.16
C TRP A 55 12.11 0.36 -1.38
N ILE A 56 11.59 0.58 -2.60
CA ILE A 56 12.34 0.33 -3.84
C ILE A 56 13.61 1.17 -3.87
N GLU A 57 13.55 2.44 -3.49
CA GLU A 57 14.73 3.31 -3.47
C GLU A 57 15.76 2.83 -2.44
N GLU A 58 15.31 2.50 -1.23
CA GLU A 58 16.17 2.01 -0.14
C GLU A 58 16.83 0.66 -0.46
N ASN A 59 16.19 -0.17 -1.28
CA ASN A 59 16.66 -1.52 -1.60
C ASN A 59 17.21 -1.65 -3.03
N ARG A 60 17.36 -0.53 -3.75
CA ARG A 60 17.80 -0.49 -5.15
C ARG A 60 19.10 -1.29 -5.37
N GLU A 61 20.12 -1.02 -4.57
CA GLU A 61 21.43 -1.70 -4.67
C GLU A 61 21.34 -3.21 -4.42
N ALA A 62 20.55 -3.61 -3.41
CA ALA A 62 20.35 -5.03 -3.11
C ALA A 62 19.57 -5.74 -4.22
N ILE A 63 18.58 -5.08 -4.80
CA ILE A 63 17.81 -5.58 -5.95
C ILE A 63 18.71 -5.72 -7.17
N GLU A 64 19.51 -4.70 -7.50
CA GLU A 64 20.46 -4.72 -8.63
C GLU A 64 21.50 -5.84 -8.46
N THR A 65 22.12 -5.94 -7.30
CA THR A 65 23.10 -7.00 -6.98
C THR A 65 22.49 -8.39 -7.15
N THR A 66 21.26 -8.57 -6.65
CA THR A 66 20.54 -9.84 -6.77
C THR A 66 20.19 -10.16 -8.22
N ASN A 67 19.75 -9.16 -8.99
CA ASN A 67 19.42 -9.32 -10.41
C ASN A 67 20.65 -9.69 -11.24
N ASP A 68 21.78 -9.02 -11.01
CA ASP A 68 23.06 -9.31 -11.67
C ASP A 68 23.52 -10.73 -11.35
N TRP A 69 23.40 -11.15 -10.09
CA TRP A 69 23.75 -12.50 -9.68
C TRP A 69 22.84 -13.55 -10.33
N VAL A 70 21.53 -13.33 -10.43
CA VAL A 70 20.59 -14.23 -11.13
C VAL A 70 20.89 -14.29 -12.63
N ALA A 71 21.24 -13.17 -13.26
CA ALA A 71 21.62 -13.14 -14.68
C ALA A 71 22.89 -13.96 -14.95
N ALA A 72 23.83 -13.97 -14.00
CA ALA A 72 25.07 -14.73 -14.11
C ALA A 72 24.96 -16.21 -13.70
N ASN A 73 24.03 -16.57 -12.80
CA ASN A 73 24.01 -17.89 -12.14
C ASN A 73 22.71 -18.70 -12.37
N GLU A 74 21.84 -18.23 -13.26
CA GLU A 74 20.48 -18.75 -13.47
C GLU A 74 19.60 -18.66 -12.20
N LEU A 75 18.30 -18.95 -12.34
CA LEU A 75 17.36 -18.90 -11.22
C LEU A 75 17.65 -20.05 -10.23
N PRO A 76 18.00 -19.79 -8.95
CA PRO A 76 18.47 -20.81 -7.99
C PRO A 76 17.54 -21.99 -7.77
N LEU A 77 16.24 -21.77 -8.00
CA LEU A 77 15.18 -22.73 -7.73
C LEU A 77 14.43 -23.16 -9.00
N ALA A 78 14.90 -22.79 -10.20
CA ALA A 78 14.22 -23.13 -11.46
C ALA A 78 14.02 -24.65 -11.63
N GLY A 79 14.95 -25.47 -11.14
CA GLY A 79 14.86 -26.94 -11.20
C GLY A 79 14.14 -27.60 -10.01
N LYS A 80 13.67 -26.85 -9.01
CA LYS A 80 13.12 -27.40 -7.75
C LYS A 80 11.63 -27.11 -7.54
N ARG A 81 10.89 -26.84 -8.60
CA ARG A 81 9.43 -26.71 -8.52
C ARG A 81 8.82 -28.08 -8.17
N LEU A 82 8.61 -28.30 -6.88
CA LEU A 82 7.76 -29.38 -6.39
C LEU A 82 6.30 -28.98 -6.66
N PHE A 83 5.58 -29.94 -7.23
CA PHE A 83 4.14 -29.91 -7.47
C PHE A 83 3.34 -29.46 -6.25
#